data_AF-A0A3B9YTB4-F1
#
_entry.id   AF-A0A3B9YTB4-F1
#
_cell.length_a   1.000
_cell.length_b   1.000
_cell.length_c   1.000
_cell.angle_alpha   90.00
_cell.angle_beta   90.00
_cell.angle_gamma   90.00
#
_symmetry.space_group_name_H-M   'P 1'
#
loop_
_entity.id
_entity.type
_entity.pdbx_description
1 polymer ?
#
loop_
_entity_poly.entity_id
_entity_poly.type
_entity_poly.pdbx_seq_one_letter_code
_entity_poly.pdbx_strand_id
1 'polypeptide(L)'
;SALDRTIKSLGLHEVSIALHPEVSAMVTINVARSADEAERQLRGENVLIEKTDEELALEDAEALFDDAGAAPADDAPAPDDTDTKDKRKKKG
;
A
#
# COMPACT_ATOMS: atom_id res chain seq x y z
N SER A 1 9.00 -8.46 -36.35
CA SER A 1 8.12 -9.37 -35.59
C SER A 1 7.00 -8.54 -35.00
N ALA A 2 5.78 -8.68 -35.52
CA ALA A 2 4.61 -7.93 -35.07
C ALA A 2 3.96 -8.65 -33.88
N LEU A 3 3.42 -7.90 -32.93
CA LEU A 3 2.61 -8.44 -31.85
C LEU A 3 1.20 -8.74 -32.42
N ASP A 4 0.93 -10.00 -32.76
CA ASP A 4 -0.29 -10.39 -33.49
C ASP A 4 -1.58 -10.26 -32.67
N ARG A 5 -1.47 -10.04 -31.35
CA ARG A 5 -2.62 -9.83 -30.45
C ARG A 5 -2.46 -8.55 -29.63
N THR A 6 -3.49 -7.71 -29.66
CA THR A 6 -3.56 -6.52 -28.80
C THR A 6 -3.77 -6.93 -27.34
N ILE A 7 -2.95 -6.39 -26.44
CA ILE A 7 -3.10 -6.57 -24.99
C ILE A 7 -3.97 -5.41 -24.46
N LYS A 8 -5.16 -5.74 -23.94
CA LYS A 8 -6.13 -4.77 -23.40
C LYS A 8 -6.58 -5.07 -21.97
N SER A 9 -6.02 -6.11 -21.36
CA SER A 9 -6.32 -6.51 -19.99
C SER A 9 -5.11 -6.29 -19.10
N LEU A 10 -5.37 -5.96 -17.84
CA LEU A 10 -4.36 -5.93 -16.79
C LEU A 10 -3.86 -7.36 -16.53
N GLY A 11 -2.63 -7.49 -16.00
CA GLY A 11 -2.02 -8.76 -15.65
C GLY A 11 -0.68 -9.02 -16.33
N LEU A 12 -0.16 -10.24 -16.09
CA LEU A 12 1.05 -10.76 -16.71
C LEU A 12 0.73 -11.44 -18.05
N HIS A 13 1.43 -11.04 -19.10
CA HIS A 13 1.25 -11.55 -20.46
C HIS A 13 2.56 -12.13 -20.98
N GLU A 14 2.55 -13.41 -21.36
CA GLU A 14 3.70 -14.03 -22.02
C GLU A 14 3.66 -13.76 -23.53
N VAL A 15 4.74 -13.19 -24.05
CA VAL A 15 4.89 -12.83 -25.46
C VAL A 15 6.15 -13.48 -26.01
N SER A 16 6.00 -14.16 -27.14
CA SER A 16 7.15 -14.67 -27.90
C SER A 16 7.63 -13.61 -28.89
N ILE A 17 8.94 -13.32 -28.86
CA ILE A 17 9.63 -12.44 -29.79
C ILE A 17 10.54 -13.29 -30.67
N ALA A 18 10.25 -13.35 -31.97
CA ALA A 18 11.17 -13.91 -32.95
C ALA A 18 12.28 -12.90 -33.27
N LEU A 19 13.54 -13.26 -33.01
CA LEU A 19 14.71 -12.42 -33.29
C LEU A 19 15.38 -12.82 -34.61
N HIS A 20 15.40 -14.11 -34.94
CA HIS A 20 15.96 -14.71 -36.16
C HIS A 20 15.18 -15.99 -36.50
N PRO A 21 15.17 -16.51 -37.76
CA PRO A 21 14.52 -17.76 -38.13
C PRO A 21 14.75 -18.98 -37.22
N GLU A 22 15.86 -18.98 -36.49
CA GLU A 22 16.27 -20.08 -35.59
C GLU A 22 16.16 -19.70 -34.11
N VAL A 23 15.92 -18.44 -33.76
CA VAL A 23 15.91 -17.98 -32.37
C VAL A 23 14.69 -17.13 -32.04
N SER A 24 14.01 -17.58 -30.98
CA SER A 24 12.91 -16.86 -30.36
C SER A 24 13.19 -16.71 -28.87
N ALA A 25 12.65 -15.64 -28.28
CA ALA A 25 12.73 -15.35 -26.86
C ALA A 25 11.32 -15.21 -26.29
N MET A 26 11.12 -15.71 -25.08
CA MET A 26 9.89 -15.47 -24.32
C MET A 26 10.12 -14.30 -23.37
N VAL A 27 9.22 -13.32 -23.38
CA VAL A 27 9.23 -12.20 -22.44
C VAL A 27 7.87 -12.13 -21.73
N THR A 28 7.90 -11.80 -20.45
CA THR A 28 6.69 -11.54 -19.67
C THR A 28 6.48 -10.04 -19.57
N ILE A 29 5.33 -9.56 -20.02
CA ILE A 29 4.93 -8.15 -19.97
C ILE A 29 3.91 -8.00 -18.84
N ASN A 30 4.19 -7.13 -17.87
CA ASN A 30 3.27 -6.80 -16.80
C ASN A 30 2.50 -5.51 -17.14
N VAL A 31 1.17 -5.58 -17.17
CA VAL A 31 0.30 -4.44 -17.42
C VAL A 31 -0.51 -4.14 -16.16
N ALA A 32 -0.19 -3.03 -15.50
CA ALA A 32 -0.82 -2.58 -14.26
C ALA A 32 -1.12 -1.07 -14.31
N ARG A 33 -2.00 -0.57 -13.43
CA ARG A 33 -2.33 0.86 -13.36
C ARG A 33 -1.27 1.67 -12.60
N SER A 34 -0.50 1.00 -11.74
CA SER A 34 0.60 1.57 -10.96
C SER A 34 1.77 0.60 -10.79
N ALA A 35 2.92 1.10 -10.31
CA ALA A 35 4.10 0.29 -10.01
C ALA A 35 3.84 -0.71 -8.87
N ASP A 36 3.20 -0.26 -7.79
CA ASP A 36 2.87 -1.12 -6.65
C ASP A 36 1.94 -2.27 -7.05
N GLU A 37 0.97 -1.99 -7.93
CA GLU A 37 0.08 -3.02 -8.47
C GLU A 37 0.86 -4.02 -9.32
N ALA A 38 1.80 -3.57 -10.15
CA ALA A 38 2.67 -4.46 -10.93
C ALA A 38 3.49 -5.40 -10.03
N GLU A 39 4.04 -4.90 -8.93
CA GLU A 39 4.77 -5.74 -7.97
C GLU A 39 3.86 -6.77 -7.29
N ARG A 40 2.64 -6.36 -6.91
CA ARG A 40 1.61 -7.28 -6.38
C ARG A 40 1.27 -8.38 -7.39
N GLN A 41 1.10 -8.04 -8.67
CA GLN A 41 0.88 -9.02 -9.75
C GLN A 41 2.05 -9.99 -9.90
N LEU A 42 3.30 -9.51 -9.80
CA LEU A 42 4.49 -10.36 -9.86
C LEU A 42 4.58 -11.35 -8.69
N ARG A 43 4.10 -10.96 -7.51
CA ARG A 43 3.97 -11.85 -6.35
C ARG A 43 2.84 -12.88 -6.48
N GLY A 44 2.02 -12.79 -7.52
CA GLY A 44 0.88 -13.68 -7.76
C GLY A 44 -0.39 -13.25 -7.01
N GLU A 45 -0.46 -12.01 -6.55
CA GLU A 45 -1.62 -11.46 -5.86
C GLU A 45 -2.74 -11.06 -6.85
N ASN A 46 -3.99 -11.34 -6.50
CA ASN A 46 -5.13 -11.02 -7.36
C ASN A 46 -5.59 -9.57 -7.19
N VAL A 47 -5.02 -8.66 -7.97
CA VAL A 47 -5.34 -7.22 -7.99
C VAL A 47 -6.55 -6.84 -8.86
N LEU A 48 -7.26 -7.82 -9.43
CA LEU A 48 -8.53 -7.56 -10.12
C LEU A 48 -9.71 -7.42 -9.15
N ILE A 49 -9.52 -7.75 -7.88
CA ILE A 49 -10.53 -7.61 -6.84
C ILE A 49 -10.68 -6.12 -6.53
N GLU A 50 -11.90 -5.59 -6.59
CA GLU A 50 -12.18 -4.25 -6.07
C GLU A 50 -11.77 -4.22 -4.59
N LYS A 51 -10.89 -3.27 -4.25
CA LYS A 51 -10.54 -3.02 -2.86
C LYS A 51 -11.81 -2.78 -2.08
N THR A 52 -11.91 -3.44 -0.93
CA THR A 52 -13.04 -3.23 -0.03
C THR A 52 -12.97 -1.81 0.54
N ASP A 53 -14.12 -1.26 0.97
CA ASP A 53 -14.16 0.07 1.59
C ASP A 53 -13.19 0.19 2.79
N GLU A 54 -12.96 -0.91 3.52
CA GLU A 54 -11.99 -0.98 4.62
C GLU A 54 -10.54 -0.82 4.13
N GLU A 55 -10.20 -1.45 3.02
CA GLU A 55 -8.87 -1.41 2.42
C GLU A 55 -8.57 -0.05 1.78
N LEU A 56 -9.60 0.59 1.20
CA LEU A 56 -9.53 1.97 0.72
C LEU A 56 -9.33 2.96 1.87
N ALA A 57 -10.08 2.80 2.98
CA ALA A 57 -9.94 3.65 4.16
C ALA A 57 -8.55 3.54 4.80
N LEU A 58 -7.93 2.36 4.77
CA LEU A 58 -6.57 2.14 5.25
C LEU A 58 -5.53 2.85 4.37
N GLU A 59 -5.62 2.74 3.04
CA GLU A 59 -4.72 3.46 2.13
C GLU A 59 -4.87 4.97 2.25
N ASP A 60 -6.09 5.49 2.37
CA ASP A 60 -6.34 6.92 2.59
C ASP A 60 -5.74 7.40 3.92
N ALA A 61 -5.83 6.59 4.98
CA ALA A 61 -5.24 6.91 6.27
C ALA A 61 -3.70 6.91 6.23
N GLU A 62 -3.10 5.95 5.53
CA GLU A 62 -1.65 5.84 5.35
C GLU A 62 -1.11 7.01 4.51
N ALA A 63 -1.80 7.37 3.42
CA ALA A 63 -1.47 8.54 2.62
C ALA A 63 -1.56 9.85 3.42
N LEU A 64 -2.57 9.98 4.29
CA LEU A 64 -2.68 11.13 5.18
C LEU A 64 -1.55 11.16 6.21
N PHE A 65 -1.07 10.02 6.67
CA PHE A 65 0.04 9.93 7.64
C PHE A 65 1.40 10.28 7.01
N ASP A 66 1.60 9.91 5.75
CA ASP A 66 2.80 10.25 4.97
C ASP A 66 2.80 11.74 4.55
N ASP A 67 1.64 12.31 4.17
CA ASP A 67 1.48 13.75 3.87
C ASP A 67 1.53 14.62 5.14
N ALA A 68 1.03 14.12 6.28
CA ALA A 68 1.08 14.79 7.59
C ALA A 68 2.47 14.68 8.28
N GLY A 69 3.53 14.46 7.49
CA GLY A 69 4.95 14.50 7.85
C GLY A 69 5.23 14.75 9.32
N ALA A 70 5.36 13.67 10.10
CA ALA A 70 5.86 13.63 11.47
C ALA A 70 5.63 14.90 12.30
N ALA A 71 4.38 15.17 12.70
CA ALA A 71 4.14 16.12 13.78
C ALA A 71 4.89 15.60 15.05
N PRO A 72 5.81 16.37 15.64
CA PRO A 72 6.55 15.90 16.81
C PRO A 72 5.58 15.68 17.97
N ALA A 73 5.79 14.58 18.70
CA ALA A 73 5.09 14.21 19.91
C ALA A 73 5.43 15.13 21.10
N ASP A 74 5.31 16.46 20.92
CA ASP A 74 5.74 17.46 21.91
C ASP A 74 4.59 18.22 22.58
N ASP A 75 3.34 17.76 22.42
CA ASP A 75 2.18 18.35 23.14
C ASP A 75 1.30 17.28 23.80
N ALA A 76 1.94 16.35 24.52
CA ALA A 76 1.25 15.62 25.58
C ALA A 76 1.26 16.52 26.83
N PRO A 77 0.11 17.09 27.27
CA PRO A 77 0.07 17.73 28.57
C PRO A 77 0.38 16.67 29.63
N ALA A 78 1.47 16.87 30.38
CA ALA A 78 1.80 16.05 31.52
C ALA A 78 0.58 15.98 32.47
N PRO A 79 0.28 14.82 33.07
CA PRO A 79 -0.82 14.73 34.03
C PRO A 79 -0.53 15.67 35.20
N ASP A 80 -1.40 16.68 35.35
CA ASP A 80 -1.35 17.69 36.39
C ASP A 80 -1.83 17.06 37.70
N ASP A 81 -0.91 16.68 38.59
CA ASP A 81 -1.20 16.17 39.94
C ASP A 81 -1.77 17.30 40.81
N THR A 82 -3.08 17.55 40.69
CA THR A 82 -3.82 18.38 41.64
C THR A 82 -4.99 17.60 42.24
N ASP A 83 -4.73 16.92 43.36
CA ASP A 83 -5.81 16.55 44.29
C ASP A 83 -5.64 17.26 45.64
N THR A 84 -6.59 18.15 45.87
CA THR A 84 -6.72 19.02 47.04
C THR A 84 -7.58 18.32 48.08
N LYS A 85 -6.97 17.98 49.22
CA LYS A 85 -7.52 18.12 50.58
C LYS A 85 -8.87 17.42 50.88
N ASP A 86 -8.83 16.39 51.74
CA ASP A 86 -9.89 16.26 52.76
C ASP A 86 -9.38 15.77 54.13
N LYS A 87 -9.88 16.46 55.15
CA LYS A 87 -9.57 16.29 56.56
C LYS A 87 -10.19 15.01 57.09
N ARG A 88 -9.48 14.29 57.95
CA ARG A 88 -10.12 13.55 59.06
C ARG A 88 -9.14 13.28 60.21
N LYS A 89 -9.43 13.95 61.33
CA LYS A 89 -9.15 13.63 62.73
C LYS A 89 -8.46 12.26 62.95
N LYS A 90 -7.45 12.20 63.83
CA LYS A 90 -7.58 11.86 65.27
C LYS A 90 -6.28 11.24 65.82
N LYS A 91 -5.77 11.84 66.91
CA LYS A 91 -4.97 11.23 68.00
C LYS A 91 -3.53 10.75 67.70
N GLY A 92 -2.64 11.21 68.58
CA GLY A 92 -1.28 10.71 68.81
C GLY A 92 -0.57 11.68 69.72
#